data_AF-A3JJA9-F1
#
_entry.id   AF-A3JJA9-F1
#
_cell.length_a   1.000
_cell.length_b   1.000
_cell.length_c   1.000
_cell.angle_alpha   90.00
_cell.angle_beta   90.00
_cell.angle_gamma   90.00
#
_symmetry.space_group_name_H-M   'P 1'
#
loop_
_entity.id
_entity.type
_entity.pdbx_description
1 polymer ?
#
loop_
_entity_poly.entity_id
_entity_poly.type
_entity_poly.pdbx_seq_one_letter_code
_entity_poly.pdbx_strand_id
1 'polypeptide(L)'
;MPSTALNHHYQDKRCEDLAGQRSIEALLNCYYRDIAAPANELQVAPLSGGRSWPQALRMKLATGNGAVLRINLPELTGELLLAVAGDSLAGSYRFQSSPFYKSLSRGWQVLDLARLARVLLQNLALRYGQPFNAELYQQILASCDVMRRILSYSQVPANWGEGLKGYRWSEQALSFGHRYHPAPKAREGFSEEDTLQYSPEMGAGFGLYYFAVHPRDLRCRGLVAEDLKNLAAPPGLEVPSGFLALPVHPWQARYLMRQAFVLEAIRSGRIQLLGQGGSIFYPTASVRTLYQPGNSFFYKFSTHVRLTNCVRKNAYYELESAVALSRMLREHLEPALADYPGFELMYEPAYITLDFTEAE
;
A
#
# COMPACT_ATOMS: atom_id res chain seq x y z
N MET A 1 23.01 4.16 34.09
CA MET A 1 22.37 3.65 32.87
C MET A 1 20.86 3.82 33.01
N PRO A 2 20.25 4.93 32.57
CA PRO A 2 18.78 5.00 32.46
C PRO A 2 18.33 3.85 31.57
N SER A 3 17.46 2.99 32.09
CA SER A 3 17.23 1.64 31.58
C SER A 3 16.77 1.62 30.12
N THR A 4 17.30 0.67 29.34
CA THR A 4 16.87 0.34 27.97
C THR A 4 15.35 0.28 27.78
N ALA A 5 14.61 -0.15 28.81
CA ALA A 5 13.15 -0.17 28.81
C ALA A 5 12.50 1.22 28.66
N LEU A 6 13.08 2.27 29.26
CA LEU A 6 12.58 3.64 29.15
C LEU A 6 12.75 4.18 27.73
N ASN A 7 13.90 3.91 27.11
CA ASN A 7 14.20 4.31 25.74
C ASN A 7 13.28 3.60 24.73
N HIS A 8 13.03 2.29 24.93
CA HIS A 8 12.08 1.54 24.11
C HIS A 8 10.66 2.11 24.23
N HIS A 9 10.21 2.42 25.45
CA HIS A 9 8.88 3.01 25.67
C HIS A 9 8.70 4.36 24.93
N TYR A 10 9.69 5.26 25.01
CA TYR A 10 9.61 6.55 24.30
C TYR A 10 9.67 6.41 22.77
N GLN A 11 10.44 5.44 22.27
CA GLN A 11 10.51 5.15 20.84
C GLN A 11 9.16 4.60 20.33
N ASP A 12 8.58 3.64 21.03
CA ASP A 12 7.28 3.07 20.67
C ASP A 12 6.18 4.12 20.66
N LYS A 13 6.15 4.98 21.70
CA LYS A 13 5.18 6.08 21.78
C LYS A 13 5.35 7.08 20.63
N ARG A 14 6.59 7.41 20.25
CA ARG A 14 6.87 8.28 19.10
C ARG A 14 6.35 7.68 17.79
N CYS A 15 6.54 6.37 17.59
CA CYS A 15 6.03 5.69 16.40
C CYS A 15 4.50 5.64 16.37
N GLU A 16 3.86 5.43 17.52
CA GLU A 16 2.40 5.49 17.68
C GLU A 16 1.85 6.89 17.35
N ASP A 17 2.42 7.93 17.96
CA ASP A 17 2.00 9.32 17.74
C ASP A 17 2.16 9.73 16.27
N LEU A 18 3.29 9.36 15.64
CA LEU A 18 3.55 9.68 14.23
C LEU A 18 2.63 8.91 13.29
N ALA A 19 2.36 7.63 13.54
CA ALA A 19 1.42 6.84 12.76
C ALA A 19 -0.01 7.39 12.88
N GLY A 20 -0.43 7.74 14.10
CA GLY A 20 -1.73 8.35 14.35
C GLY A 20 -1.88 9.69 13.63
N GLN A 21 -0.87 10.56 13.72
CA GLN A 21 -0.86 11.83 13.01
C GLN A 21 -0.99 11.64 11.50
N ARG A 22 -0.13 10.80 10.88
CA ARG A 22 -0.14 10.61 9.42
C ARG A 22 -1.42 9.96 8.91
N SER A 23 -2.01 9.05 9.69
CA SER A 23 -3.31 8.46 9.39
C SER A 23 -4.43 9.50 9.44
N ILE A 24 -4.42 10.39 10.45
CA ILE A 24 -5.37 11.52 10.53
C ILE A 24 -5.22 12.43 9.31
N GLU A 25 -4.00 12.80 8.95
CA GLU A 25 -3.72 13.65 7.78
C GLU A 25 -4.24 13.01 6.48
N ALA A 26 -3.98 11.72 6.27
CA ALA A 26 -4.44 11.00 5.08
C ALA A 26 -5.96 10.92 5.00
N LEU A 27 -6.63 10.63 6.13
CA LEU A 27 -8.09 10.60 6.20
C LEU A 27 -8.72 11.97 5.94
N LEU A 28 -8.18 13.03 6.55
CA LEU A 28 -8.64 14.41 6.30
C LEU A 28 -8.40 14.81 4.85
N ASN A 29 -7.24 14.48 4.27
CA ASN A 29 -6.92 14.73 2.87
C ASN A 29 -7.96 14.15 1.91
N CYS A 30 -8.43 12.93 2.16
CA CYS A 30 -9.55 12.37 1.40
C CYS A 30 -10.83 13.17 1.64
N TYR A 31 -11.20 13.35 2.91
CA TYR A 31 -12.49 13.93 3.26
C TYR A 31 -12.65 15.37 2.74
N TYR A 32 -11.68 16.26 2.97
CA TYR A 32 -11.84 17.63 2.52
C TYR A 32 -11.77 17.74 0.99
N ARG A 33 -10.94 16.92 0.32
CA ARG A 33 -10.78 16.97 -1.15
C ARG A 33 -12.03 16.46 -1.86
N ASP A 34 -12.54 15.32 -1.41
CA ASP A 34 -13.58 14.58 -2.13
C ASP A 34 -15.00 14.96 -1.68
N ILE A 35 -15.14 15.48 -0.45
CA ILE A 35 -16.44 15.72 0.19
C ILE A 35 -16.61 17.19 0.57
N ALA A 36 -15.79 17.72 1.48
CA ALA A 36 -16.06 19.02 2.07
C ALA A 36 -15.84 20.20 1.11
N ALA A 37 -14.76 20.20 0.33
CA ALA A 37 -14.49 21.29 -0.61
C ALA A 37 -15.51 21.33 -1.77
N PRO A 38 -15.84 20.21 -2.45
CA PRO A 38 -16.91 20.21 -3.46
C PRO A 38 -18.28 20.62 -2.92
N ALA A 39 -18.55 20.35 -1.64
CA ALA A 39 -19.80 20.73 -0.98
C ALA A 39 -19.80 22.16 -0.40
N ASN A 40 -18.72 22.94 -0.54
CA ASN A 40 -18.54 24.27 0.08
C ASN A 40 -18.62 24.26 1.62
N GLU A 41 -18.21 23.16 2.24
CA GLU A 41 -18.22 22.95 3.69
C GLU A 41 -16.84 23.18 4.32
N LEU A 42 -15.83 23.40 3.50
CA LEU A 42 -14.47 23.72 3.89
C LEU A 42 -14.25 25.23 3.84
N GLN A 43 -13.69 25.80 4.92
CA GLN A 43 -13.27 27.19 4.97
C GLN A 43 -11.88 27.29 5.59
N VAL A 44 -11.02 28.11 5.00
CA VAL A 44 -9.71 28.46 5.56
C VAL A 44 -9.70 29.95 5.82
N ALA A 45 -9.52 30.34 7.09
CA ALA A 45 -9.57 31.74 7.48
C ALA A 45 -8.38 32.12 8.39
N PRO A 46 -7.87 33.36 8.27
CA PRO A 46 -6.98 33.95 9.27
C PRO A 46 -7.63 34.03 10.66
N LEU A 47 -6.79 34.30 11.67
CA LEU A 47 -7.16 34.52 13.07
C LEU A 47 -8.15 35.68 13.28
N SER A 48 -9.43 35.50 12.99
CA SER A 48 -10.46 36.46 13.40
C SER A 48 -11.73 35.73 13.85
N GLY A 49 -12.22 36.06 15.05
CA GLY A 49 -13.53 35.59 15.57
C GLY A 49 -13.54 34.41 16.56
N GLY A 50 -12.41 33.75 16.81
CA GLY A 50 -12.34 32.48 17.54
C GLY A 50 -12.43 32.50 19.07
N ARG A 51 -13.15 33.41 19.73
CA ARG A 51 -13.15 33.46 21.22
C ARG A 51 -13.63 32.17 21.89
N SER A 52 -14.50 31.41 21.21
CA SER A 52 -15.04 30.13 21.67
C SER A 52 -14.20 28.91 21.27
N TRP A 53 -13.07 29.11 20.57
CA TRP A 53 -12.20 28.02 20.13
C TRP A 53 -11.34 27.47 21.27
N PRO A 54 -10.91 26.20 21.16
CA PRO A 54 -10.02 25.57 22.13
C PRO A 54 -8.78 26.42 22.42
N GLN A 55 -8.44 26.57 23.70
CA GLN A 55 -7.27 27.37 24.11
C GLN A 55 -5.98 26.86 23.44
N ALA A 56 -5.80 25.54 23.35
CA ALA A 56 -4.64 24.95 22.69
C ALA A 56 -4.53 25.36 21.21
N LEU A 57 -5.65 25.41 20.49
CA LEU A 57 -5.70 25.86 19.09
C LEU A 57 -5.37 27.35 19.00
N ARG A 58 -5.99 28.19 19.85
CA ARG A 58 -5.72 29.63 19.89
C ARG A 58 -4.25 29.94 20.19
N MET A 59 -3.66 29.24 21.16
CA MET A 59 -2.24 29.38 21.49
C MET A 59 -1.36 29.00 20.31
N LYS A 60 -1.63 27.86 19.66
CA LYS A 60 -0.85 27.40 18.50
C LYS A 60 -0.83 28.46 17.39
N LEU A 61 -1.98 29.03 17.08
CA LEU A 61 -2.13 30.07 16.07
C LEU A 61 -1.51 31.40 16.50
N ALA A 62 -1.59 31.78 17.78
CA ALA A 62 -0.98 33.03 18.26
C ALA A 62 0.56 32.99 18.22
N THR A 63 1.16 31.80 18.36
CA THR A 63 2.62 31.61 18.38
C THR A 63 3.23 31.33 17.00
N GLY A 64 2.44 31.25 15.93
CA GLY A 64 2.94 30.87 14.61
C GLY A 64 2.19 31.54 13.47
N ASN A 65 2.80 31.52 12.28
CA ASN A 65 2.10 31.90 11.05
C ASN A 65 1.25 30.71 10.59
N GLY A 66 -0.05 30.77 10.84
CA GLY A 66 -1.00 29.72 10.46
C GLY A 66 -2.42 30.26 10.30
N ALA A 67 -3.24 29.45 9.64
CA ALA A 67 -4.67 29.69 9.45
C ALA A 67 -5.49 28.59 10.15
N VAL A 68 -6.79 28.84 10.30
CA VAL A 68 -7.72 27.82 10.76
C VAL A 68 -8.41 27.21 9.56
N LEU A 69 -8.32 25.89 9.47
CA LEU A 69 -9.12 25.08 8.59
C LEU A 69 -10.36 24.62 9.36
N ARG A 70 -11.53 25.00 8.86
CA ARG A 70 -12.84 24.65 9.38
C ARG A 70 -13.55 23.74 8.39
N ILE A 71 -14.07 22.62 8.88
CA ILE A 71 -14.97 21.73 8.12
C ILE A 71 -16.30 21.66 8.85
N ASN A 72 -17.36 22.13 8.19
CA ASN A 72 -18.71 21.95 8.68
C ASN A 72 -19.18 20.51 8.38
N LEU A 73 -19.90 19.91 9.33
CA LEU A 73 -20.50 18.58 9.20
C LEU A 73 -22.02 18.70 9.41
N PRO A 74 -22.78 19.13 8.38
CA PRO A 74 -24.20 19.48 8.51
C PRO A 74 -25.06 18.36 9.07
N GLU A 75 -24.83 17.13 8.64
CA GLU A 75 -25.63 15.94 8.97
C GLU A 75 -25.49 15.55 10.44
N LEU A 76 -24.35 15.87 11.04
CA LEU A 76 -24.13 15.74 12.48
C LEU A 76 -24.37 17.03 13.25
N THR A 77 -24.71 18.12 12.55
CA THR A 77 -24.73 19.49 13.08
C THR A 77 -23.48 19.78 13.91
N GLY A 78 -22.32 19.41 13.33
CA GLY A 78 -21.03 19.48 13.97
C GLY A 78 -20.02 20.32 13.19
N GLU A 79 -18.88 20.56 13.82
CA GLU A 79 -17.80 21.37 13.25
C GLU A 79 -16.44 20.77 13.64
N LEU A 80 -15.55 20.66 12.66
CA LEU A 80 -14.14 20.33 12.86
C LEU A 80 -13.27 21.56 12.67
N LEU A 81 -12.28 21.75 13.55
CA LEU A 81 -11.27 22.80 13.48
C LEU A 81 -9.86 22.24 13.58
N LEU A 82 -8.97 22.73 12.73
CA LEU A 82 -7.54 22.42 12.73
C LEU A 82 -6.71 23.69 12.47
N ALA A 83 -5.53 23.78 13.06
CA ALA A 83 -4.52 24.73 12.60
C ALA A 83 -3.80 24.17 11.37
N VAL A 84 -3.62 25.00 10.35
CA VAL A 84 -2.85 24.70 9.13
C VAL A 84 -1.84 25.80 8.86
N ALA A 85 -0.76 25.48 8.13
CA ALA A 85 0.29 26.46 7.83
C ALA A 85 -0.19 27.67 7.00
N GLY A 86 -1.29 27.52 6.27
CA GLY A 86 -1.88 28.55 5.43
C GLY A 86 -2.87 27.94 4.46
N ASP A 87 -3.50 28.79 3.66
CA ASP A 87 -4.33 28.35 2.55
C ASP A 87 -3.47 27.77 1.41
N SER A 88 -4.05 26.88 0.62
CA SER A 88 -3.35 26.13 -0.42
C SER A 88 -4.18 26.08 -1.68
N LEU A 89 -3.68 26.71 -2.75
CA LEU A 89 -4.32 26.70 -4.07
C LEU A 89 -4.47 25.28 -4.65
N ALA A 90 -3.59 24.36 -4.24
CA ALA A 90 -3.63 22.96 -4.66
C ALA A 90 -4.52 22.08 -3.76
N GLY A 91 -5.24 22.67 -2.79
CA GLY A 91 -6.02 21.92 -1.80
C GLY A 91 -5.14 20.96 -1.00
N SER A 92 -3.89 21.33 -0.72
CA SER A 92 -2.93 20.54 0.03
C SER A 92 -2.52 21.28 1.29
N TYR A 93 -3.15 20.94 2.41
CA TYR A 93 -2.89 21.63 3.69
C TYR A 93 -1.82 20.93 4.51
N ARG A 94 -0.95 21.72 5.15
CA ARG A 94 0.00 21.23 6.15
C ARG A 94 -0.59 21.45 7.54
N PHE A 95 -1.07 20.38 8.14
CA PHE A 95 -1.66 20.39 9.48
C PHE A 95 -0.62 20.71 10.56
N GLN A 96 -1.03 21.51 11.54
CA GLN A 96 -0.18 21.97 12.66
C GLN A 96 -0.79 21.63 14.03
N SER A 97 -1.98 21.05 14.08
CA SER A 97 -2.64 20.58 15.30
C SER A 97 -3.43 19.30 15.05
N SER A 98 -3.80 18.61 16.13
CA SER A 98 -4.86 17.61 16.11
C SER A 98 -6.22 18.22 15.72
N PRO A 99 -7.15 17.44 15.19
CA PRO A 99 -8.52 17.85 14.95
C PRO A 99 -9.29 18.08 16.23
N PHE A 100 -9.96 19.23 16.32
CA PHE A 100 -10.94 19.53 17.36
C PHE A 100 -12.33 19.40 16.75
N TYR A 101 -13.23 18.69 17.44
CA TYR A 101 -14.61 18.51 17.02
C TYR A 101 -15.56 19.10 18.06
N LYS A 102 -16.60 19.76 17.59
CA LYS A 102 -17.74 20.20 18.40
C LYS A 102 -19.02 19.64 17.80
N SER A 103 -19.93 19.23 18.67
CA SER A 103 -21.29 18.80 18.31
C SER A 103 -22.30 19.69 19.03
N LEU A 104 -23.59 19.50 18.73
CA LEU A 104 -24.67 20.20 19.45
C LEU A 104 -24.66 19.89 20.96
N SER A 105 -24.39 18.65 21.34
CA SER A 105 -24.52 18.18 22.73
C SER A 105 -23.22 18.24 23.53
N ARG A 106 -22.07 18.48 22.87
CA ARG A 106 -20.75 18.52 23.51
C ARG A 106 -19.90 19.66 22.99
N GLY A 107 -19.22 20.35 23.91
CA GLY A 107 -18.19 21.33 23.59
C GLY A 107 -17.00 20.71 22.84
N TRP A 108 -16.00 21.55 22.55
CA TRP A 108 -14.83 21.12 21.77
C TRP A 108 -14.07 19.96 22.41
N GLN A 109 -13.77 18.94 21.62
CA GLN A 109 -12.98 17.78 22.02
C GLN A 109 -11.87 17.53 21.00
N VAL A 110 -10.67 17.16 21.45
CA VAL A 110 -9.63 16.65 20.56
C VAL A 110 -10.02 15.25 20.10
N LEU A 111 -9.89 14.98 18.80
CA LEU A 111 -10.11 13.66 18.23
C LEU A 111 -8.78 12.96 17.94
N ASP A 112 -8.69 11.70 18.36
CA ASP A 112 -7.75 10.73 17.81
C ASP A 112 -8.28 10.18 16.47
N LEU A 113 -7.49 9.31 15.83
CA LEU A 113 -7.86 8.69 14.55
C LEU A 113 -9.20 7.93 14.63
N ALA A 114 -9.40 7.13 15.69
CA ALA A 114 -10.57 6.28 15.82
C ALA A 114 -11.85 7.09 15.97
N ARG A 115 -11.82 8.19 16.74
CA ARG A 115 -12.95 9.09 16.89
C ARG A 115 -13.18 9.92 15.64
N LEU A 116 -12.12 10.41 15.00
CA LEU A 116 -12.23 11.14 13.73
C LEU A 116 -12.87 10.27 12.64
N ALA A 117 -12.35 9.06 12.43
CA ALA A 117 -12.89 8.12 11.45
C ALA A 117 -14.37 7.83 11.72
N ARG A 118 -14.75 7.63 12.98
CA ARG A 118 -16.15 7.42 13.34
C ARG A 118 -17.04 8.62 13.00
N VAL A 119 -16.61 9.84 13.35
CA VAL A 119 -17.35 11.07 13.04
C VAL A 119 -17.52 11.25 11.54
N LEU A 120 -16.44 11.13 10.76
CA LEU A 120 -16.48 11.34 9.32
C LEU A 120 -17.32 10.26 8.61
N LEU A 121 -17.13 8.99 8.96
CA LEU A 121 -17.90 7.90 8.36
C LEU A 121 -19.39 7.95 8.77
N GLN A 122 -19.71 8.36 9.99
CA GLN A 122 -21.10 8.57 10.40
C GLN A 122 -21.73 9.74 9.63
N ASN A 123 -21.00 10.83 9.41
CA ASN A 123 -21.48 11.95 8.60
C ASN A 123 -21.79 11.50 7.16
N LEU A 124 -20.90 10.70 6.55
CA LEU A 124 -21.10 10.15 5.21
C LEU A 124 -22.28 9.17 5.15
N ALA A 125 -22.42 8.31 6.16
CA ALA A 125 -23.54 7.37 6.26
C ALA A 125 -24.89 8.11 6.25
N LEU A 126 -25.01 9.17 7.04
CA LEU A 126 -26.22 10.02 7.07
C LEU A 126 -26.41 10.78 5.74
N ARG A 127 -25.35 11.39 5.21
CA ARG A 127 -25.39 12.18 3.97
C ARG A 127 -25.91 11.37 2.77
N TYR A 128 -25.45 10.13 2.64
CA TYR A 128 -25.77 9.28 1.49
C TYR A 128 -26.86 8.24 1.78
N GLY A 129 -27.48 8.28 2.96
CA GLY A 129 -28.50 7.30 3.36
C GLY A 129 -27.99 5.86 3.35
N GLN A 130 -26.72 5.66 3.71
CA GLN A 130 -26.05 4.36 3.71
C GLN A 130 -25.78 3.87 5.13
N PRO A 131 -25.64 2.56 5.37
CA PRO A 131 -25.16 2.06 6.65
C PRO A 131 -23.74 2.54 6.95
N PHE A 132 -23.39 2.59 8.24
CA PHE A 132 -22.02 2.89 8.66
C PHE A 132 -21.04 1.87 8.06
N ASN A 133 -20.02 2.36 7.34
CA ASN A 133 -19.03 1.50 6.72
C ASN A 133 -18.02 0.97 7.75
N ALA A 134 -18.39 -0.13 8.41
CA ALA A 134 -17.56 -0.78 9.42
C ALA A 134 -16.27 -1.38 8.83
N GLU A 135 -16.30 -1.87 7.58
CA GLU A 135 -15.13 -2.41 6.89
C GLU A 135 -14.06 -1.33 6.72
N LEU A 136 -14.43 -0.17 6.16
CA LEU A 136 -13.50 0.95 5.99
C LEU A 136 -12.99 1.50 7.32
N TYR A 137 -13.84 1.53 8.36
CA TYR A 137 -13.42 1.90 9.70
C TYR A 137 -12.29 0.99 10.21
N GLN A 138 -12.45 -0.34 10.07
CA GLN A 138 -11.42 -1.29 10.46
C GLN A 138 -10.16 -1.17 9.59
N GLN A 139 -10.31 -0.94 8.28
CA GLN A 139 -9.17 -0.71 7.38
C GLN A 139 -8.35 0.53 7.79
N ILE A 140 -9.00 1.63 8.19
CA ILE A 140 -8.31 2.85 8.66
C ILE A 140 -7.47 2.54 9.90
N LEU A 141 -8.04 1.85 10.88
CA LEU A 141 -7.33 1.49 12.12
C LEU A 141 -6.18 0.51 11.84
N ALA A 142 -6.45 -0.55 11.08
CA ALA A 142 -5.44 -1.53 10.70
C ALA A 142 -4.28 -0.90 9.91
N SER A 143 -4.58 0.07 9.04
CA SER A 143 -3.55 0.85 8.34
C SER A 143 -2.65 1.63 9.30
N CYS A 144 -3.22 2.23 10.35
CA CYS A 144 -2.45 2.95 11.36
C CYS A 144 -1.54 2.00 12.14
N ASP A 145 -2.03 0.81 12.50
CA ASP A 145 -1.24 -0.20 13.22
C ASP A 145 -0.08 -0.73 12.37
N VAL A 146 -0.33 -1.00 11.08
CA VAL A 146 0.73 -1.38 10.14
C VAL A 146 1.76 -0.25 10.00
N MET A 147 1.32 1.00 9.90
CA MET A 147 2.22 2.15 9.83
C MET A 147 3.07 2.29 11.09
N ARG A 148 2.49 2.11 12.28
CA ARG A 148 3.24 2.10 13.55
C ARG A 148 4.33 1.03 13.53
N ARG A 149 4.01 -0.20 13.09
CA ARG A 149 4.98 -1.30 12.96
C ARG A 149 6.10 -0.97 11.97
N ILE A 150 5.76 -0.41 10.81
CA ILE A 150 6.75 0.06 9.84
C ILE A 150 7.70 1.05 10.51
N LEU A 151 7.19 2.04 11.23
CA LEU A 151 8.03 3.04 11.90
C LEU A 151 8.89 2.45 13.02
N SER A 152 8.40 1.41 13.71
CA SER A 152 9.16 0.70 14.75
C SER A 152 10.28 -0.17 14.19
N TYR A 153 10.09 -0.79 13.03
CA TYR A 153 10.99 -1.84 12.52
C TYR A 153 11.69 -1.54 11.19
N SER A 154 11.40 -0.39 10.56
CA SER A 154 12.00 -0.07 9.26
C SER A 154 13.52 -0.06 9.33
N GLN A 155 14.15 -0.69 8.34
CA GLN A 155 15.60 -0.76 8.18
C GLN A 155 16.10 0.16 7.07
N VAL A 156 15.25 1.05 6.56
CA VAL A 156 15.62 1.98 5.50
C VAL A 156 16.69 2.95 6.04
N PRO A 157 17.87 3.03 5.41
CA PRO A 157 18.96 3.88 5.90
C PRO A 157 18.65 5.37 5.67
N ALA A 158 19.24 6.24 6.50
CA ALA A 158 19.02 7.69 6.40
C ALA A 158 19.47 8.28 5.05
N ASN A 159 20.54 7.73 4.47
CA ASN A 159 21.10 8.13 3.17
C ASN A 159 20.61 7.23 2.02
N TRP A 160 19.37 6.74 2.11
CA TRP A 160 18.81 5.77 1.16
C TRP A 160 18.93 6.15 -0.32
N GLY A 161 19.00 7.44 -0.65
CA GLY A 161 19.05 7.93 -2.03
C GLY A 161 20.42 7.80 -2.72
N GLU A 162 21.45 7.32 -2.03
CA GLU A 162 22.82 7.30 -2.55
C GLU A 162 23.20 5.94 -3.20
N GLY A 163 23.90 6.01 -4.33
CA GLY A 163 24.54 4.86 -4.99
C GLY A 163 23.58 3.86 -5.66
N LEU A 164 24.11 2.69 -6.00
CA LEU A 164 23.42 1.65 -6.79
C LEU A 164 22.20 1.02 -6.07
N LYS A 165 22.04 1.26 -4.77
CA LYS A 165 20.89 0.79 -3.99
C LYS A 165 19.76 1.82 -3.91
N GLY A 166 19.95 3.02 -4.46
CA GLY A 166 19.00 4.12 -4.38
C GLY A 166 17.61 3.76 -4.90
N TYR A 167 17.53 3.03 -6.02
CA TYR A 167 16.26 2.56 -6.56
C TYR A 167 15.53 1.62 -5.59
N ARG A 168 16.21 0.59 -5.07
CA ARG A 168 15.59 -0.34 -4.12
C ARG A 168 15.08 0.43 -2.90
N TRP A 169 15.90 1.31 -2.35
CA TRP A 169 15.49 2.00 -1.14
C TRP A 169 14.39 3.03 -1.38
N SER A 170 14.29 3.66 -2.56
CA SER A 170 13.16 4.54 -2.87
C SER A 170 11.83 3.79 -2.81
N GLU A 171 11.80 2.56 -3.33
CA GLU A 171 10.65 1.66 -3.26
C GLU A 171 10.32 1.21 -1.82
N GLN A 172 11.34 1.11 -0.97
CA GLN A 172 11.21 0.66 0.43
C GLN A 172 11.00 1.82 1.43
N ALA A 173 11.26 3.07 1.04
CA ALA A 173 11.19 4.24 1.92
C ALA A 173 9.77 4.80 2.13
N LEU A 174 8.77 4.32 1.38
CA LEU A 174 7.41 4.86 1.39
C LEU A 174 6.62 4.49 2.67
N SER A 175 7.05 4.92 3.84
CA SER A 175 6.52 4.49 5.14
C SER A 175 5.05 4.85 5.40
N PHE A 176 4.58 5.96 4.82
CA PHE A 176 3.21 6.46 5.07
C PHE A 176 2.21 6.09 3.97
N GLY A 177 2.70 5.64 2.81
CA GLY A 177 1.85 5.25 1.68
C GLY A 177 1.16 6.45 1.01
N HIS A 178 0.01 6.21 0.39
CA HIS A 178 -0.69 7.23 -0.38
C HIS A 178 -1.35 8.28 0.54
N ARG A 179 -0.92 9.54 0.43
CA ARG A 179 -1.45 10.67 1.23
C ARG A 179 -2.93 11.04 0.99
N TYR A 180 -3.60 10.41 0.02
CA TYR A 180 -5.01 10.62 -0.34
C TYR A 180 -5.75 9.28 -0.42
N HIS A 181 -5.40 8.36 0.49
CA HIS A 181 -6.16 7.16 0.73
C HIS A 181 -6.43 7.06 2.24
N PRO A 182 -7.64 6.71 2.69
CA PRO A 182 -7.97 6.69 4.12
C PRO A 182 -7.24 5.59 4.90
N ALA A 183 -6.85 4.51 4.21
CA ALA A 183 -6.17 3.36 4.78
C ALA A 183 -4.92 2.94 3.94
N PRO A 184 -3.91 3.81 3.79
CA PRO A 184 -2.85 3.64 2.77
C PRO A 184 -1.90 2.47 3.01
N LYS A 185 -1.89 1.94 4.23
CA LYS A 185 -1.08 0.80 4.68
C LYS A 185 -1.91 -0.40 5.11
N ALA A 186 -3.22 -0.39 4.91
CA ALA A 186 -4.03 -1.58 5.13
C ALA A 186 -3.59 -2.70 4.17
N ARG A 187 -3.43 -3.91 4.73
CA ARG A 187 -2.92 -5.11 4.06
C ARG A 187 -3.79 -6.32 4.44
N GLU A 188 -5.05 -6.30 4.02
CA GLU A 188 -5.99 -7.36 4.42
C GLU A 188 -5.62 -8.69 3.76
N GLY A 189 -5.40 -9.71 4.60
CA GLY A 189 -4.89 -11.03 4.22
C GLY A 189 -3.51 -11.34 4.81
N PHE A 190 -2.72 -10.33 5.17
CA PHE A 190 -1.45 -10.53 5.86
C PHE A 190 -1.65 -10.70 7.36
N SER A 191 -0.95 -11.67 7.94
CA SER A 191 -0.69 -11.70 9.38
C SER A 191 0.33 -10.62 9.78
N GLU A 192 0.59 -10.51 11.08
CA GLU A 192 1.66 -9.64 11.58
C GLU A 192 3.04 -10.10 11.07
N GLU A 193 3.28 -11.41 11.09
CA GLU A 193 4.52 -12.00 10.57
C GLU A 193 4.67 -11.78 9.06
N ASP A 194 3.58 -11.92 8.29
CA ASP A 194 3.57 -11.62 6.86
C ASP A 194 3.91 -10.16 6.59
N THR A 195 3.41 -9.26 7.44
CA THR A 195 3.74 -7.83 7.35
C THR A 195 5.23 -7.60 7.59
N LEU A 196 5.85 -8.27 8.55
CA LEU A 196 7.30 -8.13 8.79
C LEU A 196 8.13 -8.77 7.68
N GLN A 197 7.66 -9.87 7.09
CA GLN A 197 8.43 -10.63 6.10
C GLN A 197 8.33 -10.08 4.68
N TYR A 198 7.15 -9.62 4.26
CA TYR A 198 6.86 -9.30 2.85
C TYR A 198 6.68 -7.81 2.57
N SER A 199 6.75 -6.96 3.60
CA SER A 199 6.57 -5.53 3.38
C SER A 199 7.87 -4.85 2.94
N PRO A 200 7.82 -4.00 1.90
CA PRO A 200 9.00 -3.30 1.39
C PRO A 200 9.71 -2.48 2.46
N GLU A 201 8.97 -1.87 3.38
CA GLU A 201 9.53 -0.94 4.36
C GLU A 201 10.39 -1.60 5.45
N MET A 202 10.34 -2.93 5.56
CA MET A 202 11.19 -3.70 6.48
C MET A 202 12.61 -3.86 5.93
N GLY A 203 12.83 -3.54 4.66
CA GLY A 203 14.14 -3.64 4.00
C GLY A 203 14.60 -5.07 3.74
N ALA A 204 13.99 -6.08 4.35
CA ALA A 204 14.29 -7.48 4.11
C ALA A 204 13.83 -7.93 2.72
N GLY A 205 14.50 -8.94 2.18
CA GLY A 205 14.06 -9.68 1.00
C GLY A 205 13.88 -11.15 1.35
N PHE A 206 13.34 -11.92 0.41
CA PHE A 206 13.06 -13.35 0.58
C PHE A 206 13.31 -14.13 -0.71
N GLY A 207 13.62 -15.42 -0.56
CA GLY A 207 13.61 -16.35 -1.69
C GLY A 207 12.18 -16.64 -2.15
N LEU A 208 12.00 -17.02 -3.40
CA LEU A 208 10.68 -17.36 -3.95
C LEU A 208 10.28 -18.77 -3.55
N TYR A 209 8.98 -19.05 -3.60
CA TYR A 209 8.47 -20.42 -3.48
C TYR A 209 8.34 -21.02 -4.88
N TYR A 210 8.66 -22.30 -5.03
CA TYR A 210 8.62 -22.99 -6.31
C TYR A 210 7.65 -24.17 -6.27
N PHE A 211 6.84 -24.28 -7.32
CA PHE A 211 6.09 -25.50 -7.65
C PHE A 211 6.77 -26.17 -8.84
N ALA A 212 6.82 -27.50 -8.85
CA ALA A 212 7.03 -28.24 -10.09
C ALA A 212 5.66 -28.46 -10.74
N VAL A 213 5.49 -28.04 -11.98
CA VAL A 213 4.20 -28.05 -12.68
C VAL A 213 4.29 -28.82 -13.98
N HIS A 214 3.25 -29.58 -14.31
CA HIS A 214 3.20 -30.31 -15.56
C HIS A 214 3.10 -29.33 -16.75
N PRO A 215 3.90 -29.47 -17.83
CA PRO A 215 3.92 -28.53 -18.95
C PRO A 215 2.55 -28.27 -19.59
N ARG A 216 1.68 -29.28 -19.60
CA ARG A 216 0.31 -29.18 -20.15
C ARG A 216 -0.58 -28.16 -19.44
N ASP A 217 -0.34 -27.89 -18.16
CA ASP A 217 -1.14 -26.97 -17.35
C ASP A 217 -0.51 -25.56 -17.34
N LEU A 218 0.66 -25.38 -17.96
CA LEU A 218 1.36 -24.10 -18.02
C LEU A 218 0.96 -23.32 -19.28
N ARG A 219 0.70 -22.02 -19.10
CA ARG A 219 0.44 -21.07 -20.20
C ARG A 219 1.45 -19.94 -20.09
N CYS A 220 2.06 -19.59 -21.21
CA CYS A 220 2.93 -18.42 -21.31
C CYS A 220 2.64 -17.67 -22.61
N ARG A 221 2.84 -16.36 -22.60
CA ARG A 221 2.69 -15.52 -23.79
C ARG A 221 3.64 -14.35 -23.70
N GLY A 222 4.17 -13.92 -24.85
CA GLY A 222 5.05 -12.76 -24.96
C GLY A 222 6.40 -13.07 -25.61
N LEU A 223 7.23 -12.04 -25.76
CA LEU A 223 8.48 -12.08 -26.53
C LEU A 223 9.54 -12.98 -25.88
N VAL A 224 9.56 -13.07 -24.55
CA VAL A 224 10.53 -13.85 -23.75
C VAL A 224 9.88 -15.03 -23.05
N ALA A 225 8.74 -15.51 -23.56
CA ALA A 225 7.92 -16.50 -22.88
C ALA A 225 8.61 -17.87 -22.77
N GLU A 226 9.42 -18.26 -23.76
CA GLU A 226 10.21 -19.50 -23.71
C GLU A 226 11.33 -19.44 -22.67
N ASP A 227 11.96 -18.27 -22.47
CA ASP A 227 12.93 -18.07 -21.40
C ASP A 227 12.26 -18.21 -20.02
N LEU A 228 11.01 -17.72 -19.88
CA LEU A 228 10.23 -17.85 -18.66
C LEU A 228 9.78 -19.30 -18.37
N LYS A 229 9.43 -20.07 -19.40
CA LYS A 229 9.09 -21.50 -19.26
C LYS A 229 10.26 -22.32 -18.72
N ASN A 230 11.47 -21.96 -19.13
CA ASN A 230 12.71 -22.66 -18.80
C ASN A 230 13.45 -22.03 -17.63
N LEU A 231 12.76 -21.27 -16.75
CA LEU A 231 13.35 -20.77 -15.52
C LEU A 231 13.89 -21.94 -14.70
N ALA A 232 15.21 -21.99 -14.55
CA ALA A 232 15.85 -23.01 -13.74
C ALA A 232 15.38 -22.90 -12.28
N ALA A 233 15.08 -24.05 -11.67
CA ALA A 233 14.94 -24.09 -10.23
C ALA A 233 16.28 -23.70 -9.57
N PRO A 234 16.23 -23.03 -8.41
CA PRO A 234 17.45 -22.69 -7.69
C PRO A 234 18.16 -23.96 -7.19
N PRO A 235 19.49 -23.88 -6.94
CA PRO A 235 20.24 -24.99 -6.35
C PRO A 235 19.57 -25.52 -5.08
N GLY A 236 19.46 -26.85 -4.97
CA GLY A 236 18.82 -27.53 -3.86
C GLY A 236 17.31 -27.79 -4.03
N LEU A 237 16.68 -27.25 -5.07
CA LEU A 237 15.31 -27.61 -5.46
C LEU A 237 15.34 -28.50 -6.70
N GLU A 238 15.11 -29.80 -6.51
CA GLU A 238 15.10 -30.78 -7.59
C GLU A 238 13.75 -30.77 -8.33
N VAL A 239 13.78 -30.46 -9.63
CA VAL A 239 12.59 -30.53 -10.48
C VAL A 239 12.48 -31.95 -11.03
N PRO A 240 11.35 -32.65 -10.80
CA PRO A 240 11.12 -33.97 -11.38
C PRO A 240 11.21 -33.95 -12.90
N SER A 241 11.68 -35.05 -13.49
CA SER A 241 11.75 -35.20 -14.95
C SER A 241 10.36 -34.99 -15.57
N GLY A 242 10.30 -34.19 -16.64
CA GLY A 242 9.05 -33.84 -17.33
C GLY A 242 8.24 -32.71 -16.69
N PHE A 243 8.71 -32.10 -15.59
CA PHE A 243 8.08 -30.93 -14.97
C PHE A 243 8.88 -29.65 -15.21
N LEU A 244 8.22 -28.51 -15.05
CA LEU A 244 8.83 -27.18 -15.09
C LEU A 244 8.75 -26.52 -13.72
N ALA A 245 9.74 -25.71 -13.37
CA ALA A 245 9.71 -24.92 -12.14
C ALA A 245 8.91 -23.63 -12.34
N LEU A 246 7.93 -23.38 -11.48
CA LEU A 246 7.14 -22.16 -11.47
C LEU A 246 7.42 -21.36 -10.18
N PRO A 247 8.10 -20.20 -10.26
CA PRO A 247 8.24 -19.32 -9.12
C PRO A 247 6.91 -18.66 -8.75
N VAL A 248 6.65 -18.54 -7.45
CA VAL A 248 5.45 -17.91 -6.87
C VAL A 248 5.86 -17.12 -5.63
N HIS A 249 5.18 -16.00 -5.39
CA HIS A 249 5.34 -15.27 -4.12
C HIS A 249 5.04 -16.21 -2.94
N PRO A 250 5.90 -16.34 -1.91
CA PRO A 250 5.73 -17.31 -0.84
C PRO A 250 4.38 -17.22 -0.11
N TRP A 251 3.93 -16.00 0.20
CA TRP A 251 2.57 -15.79 0.74
C TRP A 251 1.47 -16.36 -0.17
N GLN A 252 1.56 -16.11 -1.48
CA GLN A 252 0.58 -16.58 -2.46
C GLN A 252 0.61 -18.11 -2.56
N ALA A 253 1.78 -18.75 -2.48
CA ALA A 253 1.88 -20.20 -2.45
C ALA A 253 1.10 -20.79 -1.26
N ARG A 254 1.26 -20.22 -0.05
CA ARG A 254 0.47 -20.64 1.13
C ARG A 254 -1.03 -20.40 0.98
N TYR A 255 -1.43 -19.34 0.29
CA TYR A 255 -2.83 -19.10 -0.05
C TYR A 255 -3.36 -20.15 -1.04
N LEU A 256 -2.59 -20.44 -2.10
CA LEU A 256 -2.94 -21.40 -3.15
C LEU A 256 -3.07 -22.82 -2.63
N MET A 257 -2.18 -23.26 -1.73
CA MET A 257 -2.23 -24.58 -1.09
C MET A 257 -3.48 -24.81 -0.22
N ARG A 258 -4.31 -23.79 0.00
CA ARG A 258 -5.62 -23.90 0.68
C ARG A 258 -6.81 -23.99 -0.29
N GLN A 259 -6.58 -23.81 -1.59
CA GLN A 259 -7.63 -23.83 -2.61
C GLN A 259 -7.89 -25.25 -3.10
N ALA A 260 -9.17 -25.63 -3.22
CA ALA A 260 -9.57 -26.98 -3.60
C ALA A 260 -8.96 -27.45 -4.93
N PHE A 261 -8.94 -26.58 -5.95
CA PHE A 261 -8.39 -26.92 -7.27
C PHE A 261 -6.88 -27.14 -7.26
N VAL A 262 -6.13 -26.42 -6.40
CA VAL A 262 -4.68 -26.61 -6.24
C VAL A 262 -4.40 -27.90 -5.47
N LEU A 263 -5.16 -28.17 -4.41
CA LEU A 263 -5.06 -29.42 -3.66
C LEU A 263 -5.33 -30.64 -4.56
N GLU A 264 -6.29 -30.53 -5.48
CA GLU A 264 -6.56 -31.57 -6.46
C GLU A 264 -5.43 -31.72 -7.49
N ALA A 265 -4.86 -30.62 -7.98
CA ALA A 265 -3.69 -30.66 -8.85
C ALA A 265 -2.47 -31.30 -8.17
N ILE A 266 -2.30 -31.09 -6.86
CA ILE A 266 -1.27 -31.76 -6.05
C ILE A 266 -1.55 -33.27 -5.92
N ARG A 267 -2.79 -33.65 -5.56
CA ARG A 267 -3.18 -35.07 -5.40
C ARG A 267 -3.06 -35.88 -6.70
N SER A 268 -3.41 -35.26 -7.83
CA SER A 268 -3.28 -35.85 -9.16
C SER A 268 -1.85 -35.84 -9.71
N GLY A 269 -0.86 -35.33 -8.95
CA GLY A 269 0.54 -35.26 -9.36
C GLY A 269 0.85 -34.21 -10.43
N ARG A 270 -0.11 -33.37 -10.81
CA ARG A 270 0.09 -32.26 -11.78
C ARG A 270 0.94 -31.13 -11.21
N ILE A 271 0.95 -30.98 -9.88
CA ILE A 271 1.80 -30.05 -9.14
C ILE A 271 2.55 -30.82 -8.06
N GLN A 272 3.83 -30.53 -7.90
CA GLN A 272 4.62 -30.93 -6.73
C GLN A 272 5.19 -29.71 -6.02
N LEU A 273 5.29 -29.81 -4.69
CA LEU A 273 5.80 -28.76 -3.83
C LEU A 273 7.34 -28.83 -3.79
N LEU A 274 8.04 -27.82 -4.29
CA LEU A 274 9.51 -27.79 -4.22
C LEU A 274 9.99 -27.05 -2.97
N GLY A 275 9.27 -26.02 -2.53
CA GLY A 275 9.61 -25.24 -1.34
C GLY A 275 10.15 -23.85 -1.68
N GLN A 276 10.68 -23.16 -0.67
CA GLN A 276 11.22 -21.81 -0.80
C GLN A 276 12.74 -21.84 -0.94
N GLY A 277 13.30 -21.10 -1.88
CA GLY A 277 14.74 -21.06 -2.10
C GLY A 277 15.19 -20.04 -3.14
N GLY A 278 16.47 -20.10 -3.49
CA GLY A 278 17.08 -19.26 -4.52
C GLY A 278 17.49 -17.87 -4.08
N SER A 279 17.75 -17.01 -5.07
CA SER A 279 18.18 -15.63 -4.87
C SER A 279 17.17 -14.81 -4.07
N ILE A 280 17.67 -13.82 -3.34
CA ILE A 280 16.84 -12.91 -2.56
C ILE A 280 16.20 -11.86 -3.47
N PHE A 281 14.87 -11.83 -3.45
CA PHE A 281 14.05 -10.82 -4.09
C PHE A 281 13.54 -9.82 -3.05
N TYR A 282 13.50 -8.54 -3.42
CA TYR A 282 13.05 -7.44 -2.59
C TYR A 282 11.70 -6.93 -3.08
N PRO A 283 10.66 -6.92 -2.22
CA PRO A 283 9.38 -6.33 -2.60
C PRO A 283 9.55 -4.83 -2.84
N THR A 284 8.92 -4.32 -3.90
CA THR A 284 8.81 -2.89 -4.19
C THR A 284 7.59 -2.28 -3.48
N ALA A 285 7.31 -0.98 -3.67
CA ALA A 285 6.17 -0.32 -3.03
C ALA A 285 4.81 -0.95 -3.35
N SER A 286 4.70 -1.71 -4.46
CA SER A 286 3.50 -2.46 -4.82
C SER A 286 3.31 -3.75 -4.01
N VAL A 287 4.30 -4.13 -3.18
CA VAL A 287 4.44 -5.38 -2.42
C VAL A 287 4.66 -6.62 -3.30
N ARG A 288 3.83 -6.76 -4.35
CA ARG A 288 3.78 -7.95 -5.21
C ARG A 288 4.74 -7.93 -6.40
N THR A 289 5.31 -6.77 -6.72
CA THR A 289 6.40 -6.67 -7.70
C THR A 289 7.71 -6.81 -6.94
N LEU A 290 8.56 -7.72 -7.39
CA LEU A 290 9.80 -8.04 -6.72
C LEU A 290 11.00 -7.67 -7.60
N TYR A 291 11.97 -7.03 -6.97
CA TYR A 291 13.23 -6.59 -7.53
C TYR A 291 14.38 -7.50 -7.07
N GLN A 292 15.24 -7.94 -7.98
CA GLN A 292 16.50 -8.59 -7.63
C GLN A 292 17.64 -7.90 -8.38
N PRO A 293 18.65 -7.35 -7.68
CA PRO A 293 19.81 -6.74 -8.33
C PRO A 293 20.48 -7.70 -9.31
N GLY A 294 20.74 -7.22 -10.53
CA GLY A 294 21.35 -8.01 -11.61
C GLY A 294 20.39 -8.92 -12.38
N ASN A 295 19.10 -8.97 -12.01
CA ASN A 295 18.08 -9.64 -12.82
C ASN A 295 17.61 -8.72 -13.95
N SER A 296 17.41 -9.28 -15.14
CA SER A 296 16.90 -8.55 -16.31
C SER A 296 15.44 -8.12 -16.17
N PHE A 297 14.69 -8.76 -15.26
CA PHE A 297 13.26 -8.51 -15.10
C PHE A 297 12.85 -8.34 -13.63
N PHE A 298 11.83 -7.51 -13.42
CA PHE A 298 11.04 -7.53 -12.21
C PHE A 298 10.00 -8.63 -12.29
N TYR A 299 9.73 -9.31 -11.18
CA TYR A 299 8.68 -10.32 -11.14
C TYR A 299 7.44 -9.78 -10.44
N LYS A 300 6.36 -9.63 -11.19
CA LYS A 300 5.08 -9.08 -10.71
C LYS A 300 4.07 -10.20 -10.48
N PHE A 301 3.94 -10.62 -9.23
CA PHE A 301 3.11 -11.77 -8.87
C PHE A 301 1.64 -11.40 -8.66
N SER A 302 0.74 -12.36 -8.88
CA SER A 302 -0.57 -12.31 -8.24
C SER A 302 -0.39 -12.50 -6.73
N THR A 303 -1.07 -11.69 -5.93
CA THR A 303 -1.09 -11.82 -4.47
C THR A 303 -2.50 -11.50 -3.98
N HIS A 304 -3.20 -12.48 -3.41
CA HIS A 304 -4.59 -12.36 -2.96
C HIS A 304 -4.75 -11.57 -1.64
N VAL A 305 -4.14 -10.39 -1.61
CA VAL A 305 -4.12 -9.44 -0.49
C VAL A 305 -4.76 -8.15 -1.00
N ARG A 306 -5.66 -7.56 -0.20
CA ARG A 306 -6.19 -6.23 -0.52
C ARG A 306 -5.15 -5.20 -0.10
N LEU A 307 -4.65 -4.44 -1.09
CA LEU A 307 -3.80 -3.28 -0.87
C LEU A 307 -4.53 -2.06 -1.42
N THR A 308 -4.77 -1.05 -0.59
CA THR A 308 -5.64 0.10 -0.92
C THR A 308 -7.03 -0.39 -1.37
N ASN A 309 -7.45 -0.07 -2.60
CA ASN A 309 -8.80 -0.37 -3.07
C ASN A 309 -8.99 -1.79 -3.63
N CYS A 310 -7.91 -2.50 -4.00
CA CYS A 310 -8.02 -3.72 -4.80
C CYS A 310 -7.28 -4.91 -4.19
N VAL A 311 -7.86 -6.10 -4.35
CA VAL A 311 -7.13 -7.36 -4.22
C VAL A 311 -6.12 -7.45 -5.36
N ARG A 312 -4.84 -7.67 -5.06
CA ARG A 312 -3.74 -7.60 -6.03
C ARG A 312 -3.53 -8.90 -6.82
N LYS A 313 -4.62 -9.47 -7.34
CA LYS A 313 -4.57 -10.54 -8.34
C LYS A 313 -4.33 -9.94 -9.74
N ASN A 314 -3.71 -10.70 -10.63
CA ASN A 314 -3.72 -10.45 -12.07
C ASN A 314 -4.74 -11.41 -12.69
N ALA A 315 -5.83 -10.90 -13.24
CA ALA A 315 -6.78 -11.70 -14.00
C ALA A 315 -6.17 -12.09 -15.36
N TYR A 316 -6.67 -13.18 -15.97
CA TYR A 316 -6.12 -13.70 -17.23
C TYR A 316 -6.12 -12.63 -18.34
N TYR A 317 -7.22 -11.87 -18.48
CA TYR A 317 -7.32 -10.79 -19.47
C TYR A 317 -6.37 -9.62 -19.18
N GLU A 318 -6.00 -9.38 -17.92
CA GLU A 318 -5.01 -8.36 -17.57
C GLU A 318 -3.61 -8.80 -18.02
N LEU A 319 -3.27 -10.08 -17.83
CA LEU A 319 -2.01 -10.66 -18.31
C LEU A 319 -1.88 -10.55 -19.83
N GLU A 320 -2.94 -10.92 -20.56
CA GLU A 320 -2.96 -10.81 -22.02
C GLU A 320 -2.87 -9.36 -22.51
N SER A 321 -3.63 -8.46 -21.88
CA SER A 321 -3.62 -7.03 -22.23
C SER A 321 -2.25 -6.38 -21.98
N ALA A 322 -1.54 -6.77 -20.92
CA ALA A 322 -0.23 -6.22 -20.59
C ALA A 322 0.83 -6.57 -21.65
N VAL A 323 0.84 -7.81 -22.12
CA VAL A 323 1.74 -8.26 -23.20
C VAL A 323 1.35 -7.62 -24.52
N ALA A 324 0.07 -7.54 -24.84
CA ALA A 324 -0.42 -6.89 -26.06
C ALA A 324 -0.07 -5.40 -26.09
N LEU A 325 -0.29 -4.68 -24.98
CA LEU A 325 0.07 -3.27 -24.84
C LEU A 325 1.59 -3.07 -24.96
N SER A 326 2.38 -3.91 -24.29
CA SER A 326 3.85 -3.83 -24.37
C SER A 326 4.35 -4.00 -25.80
N ARG A 327 3.76 -4.91 -26.57
CA ARG A 327 4.05 -5.08 -27.99
C ARG A 327 3.68 -3.83 -28.80
N MET A 328 2.46 -3.31 -28.62
CA MET A 328 2.00 -2.11 -29.34
C MET A 328 2.86 -0.87 -29.02
N LEU A 329 3.21 -0.65 -27.76
CA LEU A 329 4.07 0.46 -27.35
C LEU A 329 5.48 0.30 -27.93
N ARG A 330 6.01 -0.91 -27.96
CA ARG A 330 7.31 -1.19 -28.59
C ARG A 330 7.29 -0.89 -30.08
N GLU A 331 6.26 -1.36 -30.79
CA GLU A 331 6.16 -1.21 -32.24
C GLU A 331 5.88 0.25 -32.68
N HIS A 332 5.09 1.00 -31.92
CA HIS A 332 4.57 2.30 -32.36
C HIS A 332 5.10 3.50 -31.58
N LEU A 333 5.46 3.34 -30.30
CA LEU A 333 5.90 4.45 -29.45
C LEU A 333 7.42 4.47 -29.28
N GLU A 334 8.07 3.32 -29.11
CA GLU A 334 9.53 3.23 -28.87
C GLU A 334 10.37 4.01 -29.90
N PRO A 335 10.08 3.97 -31.22
CA PRO A 335 10.83 4.77 -32.19
C PRO A 335 10.72 6.28 -31.94
N ALA A 336 9.57 6.77 -31.49
CA ALA A 336 9.34 8.18 -31.19
C ALA A 336 9.96 8.61 -29.85
N LEU A 337 10.22 7.67 -28.93
CA LEU A 337 10.90 7.98 -27.67
C LEU A 337 12.38 8.35 -27.86
N ALA A 338 12.96 8.04 -29.02
CA ALA A 338 14.32 8.46 -29.36
C ALA A 338 14.51 10.00 -29.31
N ASP A 339 13.44 10.77 -29.53
CA ASP A 339 13.45 12.23 -29.45
C ASP A 339 13.41 12.76 -27.99
N TYR A 340 13.22 11.88 -27.00
CA TYR A 340 13.07 12.21 -25.59
C TYR A 340 14.15 11.53 -24.73
N PRO A 341 15.42 11.95 -24.83
CA PRO A 341 16.51 11.35 -24.08
C PRO A 341 16.24 11.46 -22.56
N GLY A 342 16.39 10.33 -21.86
CA GLY A 342 16.14 10.23 -20.41
C GLY A 342 14.73 9.77 -20.03
N PHE A 343 13.86 9.51 -21.01
CA PHE A 343 12.58 8.84 -20.78
C PHE A 343 12.65 7.39 -21.26
N GLU A 344 12.37 6.46 -20.36
CA GLU A 344 12.33 5.03 -20.66
C GLU A 344 11.01 4.42 -20.16
N LEU A 345 10.51 3.44 -20.91
CA LEU A 345 9.35 2.64 -20.54
C LEU A 345 9.81 1.26 -20.06
N MET A 346 9.27 0.83 -18.93
CA MET A 346 9.37 -0.55 -18.48
C MET A 346 8.25 -1.37 -19.10
N TYR A 347 8.59 -2.21 -20.08
CA TYR A 347 7.65 -3.11 -20.73
C TYR A 347 7.37 -4.35 -19.86
N GLU A 348 6.21 -4.97 -20.06
CA GLU A 348 5.83 -6.28 -19.50
C GLU A 348 5.86 -7.30 -20.66
N PRO A 349 7.04 -7.79 -21.08
CA PRO A 349 7.22 -8.47 -22.35
C PRO A 349 6.64 -9.88 -22.39
N ALA A 350 6.33 -10.48 -21.24
CA ALA A 350 5.73 -11.81 -21.14
C ALA A 350 5.04 -12.06 -19.80
N TYR A 351 4.17 -13.07 -19.75
CA TYR A 351 3.63 -13.65 -18.53
C TYR A 351 3.72 -15.18 -18.55
N ILE A 352 3.62 -15.77 -17.36
CA ILE A 352 3.45 -17.21 -17.13
C ILE A 352 2.32 -17.42 -16.12
N THR A 353 1.45 -18.40 -16.36
CA THR A 353 0.33 -18.75 -15.49
C THR A 353 0.03 -20.25 -15.56
N LEU A 354 -0.72 -20.75 -14.58
CA LEU A 354 -1.32 -22.07 -14.63
C LEU A 354 -2.77 -22.00 -15.08
N ASP A 355 -3.16 -23.00 -15.85
CA ASP A 355 -4.52 -23.22 -16.32
C ASP A 355 -4.82 -24.73 -16.26
N PHE A 356 -5.83 -25.09 -15.46
CA PHE A 356 -6.24 -26.47 -15.25
C PHE A 356 -7.49 -26.85 -16.03
N THR A 357 -8.03 -25.96 -16.88
CA THR A 357 -9.09 -26.37 -17.80
C THR A 357 -8.52 -27.42 -18.73
N GLU A 358 -9.22 -28.54 -18.87
CA GLU A 358 -8.83 -29.55 -19.86
C GLU A 358 -8.79 -28.87 -21.23
N ALA A 359 -7.69 -29.06 -21.96
CA ALA A 359 -7.63 -28.64 -23.35
C ALA A 359 -8.66 -29.49 -24.10
N GLU A 360 -9.71 -28.86 -24.64
CA GLU A 360 -10.65 -29.51 -25.54
C GLU A 360 -9.95 -30.12 -26.76
#